data_AF-A0A3C1BEC3-F1
#
_entry.id   AF-A0A3C1BEC3-F1
#
_cell.length_a   1.000
_cell.length_b   1.000
_cell.length_c   1.000
_cell.angle_alpha   90.00
_cell.angle_beta   90.00
_cell.angle_gamma   90.00
#
_symmetry.space_group_name_H-M   'P 1'
#
loop_
_entity.id
_entity.type
_entity.pdbx_description
1 polymer ?
#
loop_
_entity_poly.entity_id
_entity_poly.type
_entity_poly.pdbx_seq_one_letter_code
_entity_poly.pdbx_strand_id
1 'polypeptide(L)'
;MANASANVYFVMFKTFTSFNGDAEMGFSWQGKAEGQALFSDETLAAFNGTQSFNSGVPYANIFNDNYYYQTYHQFSFTYREKFNEQFFFGVKISALLGIQYQKLDITGSKAVYTDAKDTAGVALKGVYYDSYIPGHFISRDYLPTFRNPGASISIGTTYITEDKFILQGNIKDLGFIHWSSRSRVYNFNNSTVIKGLSLPQREDSIYNKVYGFDSQKPNGRFLQHPDRWQGRVKH
;
A
#
# COMPACT_ATOMS: atom_id res chain seq x y z
N MET A 1 -12.95 3.47 4.43
CA MET A 1 -11.46 3.37 4.41
C MET A 1 -11.05 2.00 4.91
N ALA A 2 -10.25 1.27 4.12
CA ALA A 2 -9.70 -0.03 4.48
C ALA A 2 -8.16 0.03 4.51
N ASN A 3 -7.55 -0.49 5.58
CA ASN A 3 -6.11 -0.65 5.68
C ASN A 3 -5.80 -2.12 5.92
N ALA A 4 -4.83 -2.65 5.19
CA ALA A 4 -4.34 -4.00 5.37
C ALA A 4 -2.82 -3.95 5.56
N SER A 5 -2.31 -4.68 6.54
CA SER A 5 -0.87 -4.83 6.74
C SER A 5 -0.55 -6.26 7.12
N ALA A 6 0.48 -6.83 6.49
CA ALA A 6 1.03 -8.12 6.84
C ALA A 6 2.53 -7.99 7.07
N ASN A 7 3.04 -8.72 8.05
CA ASN A 7 4.46 -8.80 8.32
C ASN A 7 4.84 -10.24 8.65
N VAL A 8 5.93 -10.71 8.08
CA VAL A 8 6.46 -12.06 8.29
C VAL A 8 7.92 -11.94 8.70
N TYR A 9 8.28 -12.50 9.85
CA TYR A 9 9.68 -12.54 10.30
C TYR A 9 10.35 -13.79 9.74
N PHE A 10 11.43 -13.59 8.99
CA PHE A 10 12.28 -14.68 8.52
C PHE A 10 13.34 -15.02 9.56
N VAL A 11 13.93 -13.98 10.17
CA VAL A 11 14.95 -14.11 11.23
C VAL A 11 14.65 -13.09 12.31
N MET A 12 14.77 -13.52 13.57
CA MET A 12 14.76 -12.63 14.73
C MET A 12 15.77 -13.17 15.74
N PHE A 13 16.69 -12.31 16.14
CA PHE A 13 17.70 -12.59 17.15
C PHE A 13 17.75 -11.44 18.14
N LYS A 14 17.83 -11.77 19.43
CA LYS A 14 17.94 -10.81 20.53
C LYS A 14 18.90 -11.35 21.58
N THR A 15 19.73 -10.49 22.14
CA THR A 15 20.69 -10.86 23.17
C THR A 15 20.91 -9.72 24.16
N PHE A 16 21.11 -10.07 25.42
CA PHE A 16 21.55 -9.11 26.44
C PHE A 16 23.05 -8.92 26.33
N THR A 17 23.48 -7.67 26.26
CA THR A 17 24.89 -7.30 26.09
C THR A 17 25.58 -6.93 27.40
N SER A 18 24.79 -6.72 28.46
CA SER A 18 25.28 -6.51 29.82
C SER A 18 24.95 -7.72 30.71
N PHE A 19 25.85 -8.08 31.61
CA PHE A 19 25.62 -9.15 32.61
C PHE A 19 24.40 -8.89 33.51
N ASN A 20 24.08 -7.63 33.78
CA ASN A 20 22.90 -7.22 34.57
C ASN A 20 21.61 -7.18 33.75
N GLY A 21 21.66 -7.41 32.43
CA GLY A 21 20.50 -7.33 31.53
C GLY A 21 19.99 -5.92 31.24
N ASP A 22 20.73 -4.87 31.61
CA ASP A 22 20.37 -3.47 31.39
C ASP A 22 20.45 -3.06 29.90
N ALA A 23 21.23 -3.74 29.07
CA ALA A 23 21.33 -3.48 27.64
C ALA A 23 20.97 -4.71 26.78
N GLU A 24 20.12 -4.52 25.77
CA GLU A 24 19.68 -5.52 24.80
C GLU A 24 19.99 -5.05 23.38
N MET A 25 20.58 -5.93 22.58
CA MET A 25 20.75 -5.76 21.14
C MET A 25 19.93 -6.81 20.40
N GLY A 26 19.46 -6.46 19.21
CA GLY A 26 18.72 -7.39 18.37
C GLY A 26 18.92 -7.13 16.89
N PHE A 27 18.74 -8.20 16.12
CA PHE A 27 18.73 -8.20 14.68
C PHE A 27 17.45 -8.87 14.19
N SER A 28 16.84 -8.34 13.14
CA SER A 28 15.71 -9.01 12.51
C SER A 28 15.68 -8.78 11.01
N TRP A 29 15.19 -9.78 10.30
CA TRP A 29 14.82 -9.68 8.90
C TRP A 29 13.36 -10.07 8.77
N GLN A 30 12.57 -9.17 8.20
CA GLN A 30 11.15 -9.37 7.98
C GLN A 30 10.73 -8.92 6.58
N GLY A 31 9.74 -9.59 6.01
CA GLY A 31 8.97 -9.10 4.87
C GLY A 31 7.75 -8.33 5.38
N LYS A 32 7.43 -7.20 4.75
CA LYS A 32 6.23 -6.42 5.03
C LYS A 32 5.43 -6.19 3.75
N ALA A 33 4.11 -6.24 3.88
CA ALA A 33 3.15 -5.84 2.87
C ALA A 33 2.17 -4.86 3.52
N GLU A 34 1.93 -3.73 2.87
CA GLU A 34 1.00 -2.71 3.34
C GLU A 34 0.11 -2.29 2.18
N GLY A 35 -1.20 -2.22 2.44
CA GLY A 35 -2.21 -1.77 1.50
C GLY A 35 -3.17 -0.79 2.16
N GLN A 36 -3.57 0.22 1.42
CA GLN A 36 -4.60 1.16 1.82
C GLN A 36 -5.55 1.37 0.64
N ALA A 37 -6.84 1.31 0.93
CA ALA A 37 -7.87 1.57 -0.04
C ALA A 37 -8.90 2.55 0.55
N LEU A 38 -9.12 3.65 -0.15
CA LEU A 38 -10.19 4.60 0.09
C LEU A 38 -11.24 4.35 -0.99
N PHE A 39 -12.35 3.77 -0.57
CA PHE A 39 -13.53 3.59 -1.41
C PHE A 39 -14.55 4.65 -1.05
N SER A 40 -15.18 5.23 -2.07
CA SER A 40 -16.38 6.03 -1.92
C SER A 40 -17.58 5.16 -1.48
N ASP A 41 -18.53 5.75 -0.75
CA ASP A 41 -19.71 5.02 -0.28
C ASP A 41 -20.56 4.50 -1.45
N GLU A 42 -20.57 5.26 -2.54
CA GLU A 42 -21.26 4.92 -3.79
C GLU A 42 -20.59 3.75 -4.52
N THR A 43 -19.26 3.59 -4.42
CA THR A 43 -18.57 2.40 -4.92
C THR A 43 -18.99 1.16 -4.16
N LEU A 44 -19.06 1.24 -2.82
CA LEU A 44 -19.52 0.13 -1.99
C LEU A 44 -20.97 -0.24 -2.28
N ALA A 45 -21.84 0.76 -2.48
CA ALA A 45 -23.22 0.55 -2.91
C ALA A 45 -23.30 -0.15 -4.28
N ALA A 46 -22.48 0.27 -5.25
CA ALA A 46 -22.40 -0.35 -6.58
C ALA A 46 -21.94 -1.81 -6.53
N PHE A 47 -21.03 -2.17 -5.63
CA PHE A 47 -20.63 -3.57 -5.42
C PHE A 47 -21.75 -4.42 -4.81
N ASN A 48 -22.52 -3.86 -3.86
CA ASN A 48 -23.65 -4.56 -3.24
C ASN A 48 -24.85 -4.74 -4.19
N GLY A 49 -24.92 -3.95 -5.27
CA GLY A 49 -25.91 -4.13 -6.33
C GLY A 49 -26.20 -2.85 -7.09
N THR A 50 -26.64 -3.00 -8.34
CA THR A 50 -27.03 -1.85 -9.19
C THR A 50 -28.45 -1.36 -8.90
N GLN A 51 -29.20 -2.06 -8.04
CA GLN A 51 -30.60 -1.77 -7.69
C GLN A 51 -30.78 -0.43 -6.94
N SER A 52 -29.70 0.10 -6.35
CA SER A 52 -29.71 1.39 -5.67
C SER A 52 -29.51 2.59 -6.63
N PHE A 53 -29.33 2.34 -7.93
CA PHE A 53 -29.09 3.37 -8.93
C PHE A 53 -30.29 3.49 -9.88
N ASN A 54 -30.72 4.71 -10.12
CA ASN A 54 -31.82 5.02 -11.03
C ASN A 54 -31.36 4.88 -12.49
N SER A 55 -32.13 4.12 -13.26
CA SER A 55 -31.92 3.95 -14.70
C SER A 55 -31.93 5.29 -15.44
N GLY A 56 -30.96 5.49 -16.32
CA GLY A 56 -30.81 6.68 -17.16
C GLY A 56 -30.23 7.91 -16.46
N VAL A 57 -30.00 7.86 -15.14
CA VAL A 57 -29.42 8.98 -14.39
C VAL A 57 -27.88 8.92 -14.44
N PRO A 58 -27.19 10.02 -14.79
CA PRO A 58 -25.75 10.08 -14.73
C PRO A 58 -25.26 10.30 -13.30
N TYR A 59 -24.47 9.36 -12.81
CA TYR A 59 -23.78 9.41 -11.53
C TYR A 59 -22.32 9.81 -11.74
N ALA A 60 -21.91 10.98 -11.24
CA ALA A 60 -20.54 11.45 -11.33
C ALA A 60 -19.79 11.17 -10.02
N ASN A 61 -18.48 10.89 -10.13
CA ASN A 61 -17.54 10.72 -9.02
C ASN A 61 -17.81 9.56 -8.07
N ILE A 62 -18.72 8.65 -8.42
CA ILE A 62 -19.09 7.48 -7.60
C ILE A 62 -18.03 6.39 -7.50
N PHE A 63 -16.89 6.57 -8.17
CA PHE A 63 -15.74 5.64 -8.24
C PHE A 63 -14.42 6.39 -8.08
N ASN A 64 -14.45 7.54 -7.40
CA ASN A 64 -13.23 8.31 -7.12
C ASN A 64 -12.48 7.68 -5.95
N ASP A 65 -11.95 6.50 -6.21
CA ASP A 65 -11.25 5.69 -5.22
C ASP A 65 -9.74 5.85 -5.34
N ASN A 66 -9.07 5.70 -4.20
CA ASN A 66 -7.62 5.71 -4.11
C ASN A 66 -7.14 4.40 -3.51
N TYR A 67 -6.26 3.72 -4.22
CA TYR A 67 -5.64 2.48 -3.77
C TYR A 67 -4.12 2.62 -3.74
N TYR A 68 -3.52 2.02 -2.73
CA TYR A 68 -2.09 1.99 -2.54
C TYR A 68 -1.69 0.62 -2.01
N TYR A 69 -0.58 0.10 -2.52
CA TYR A 69 0.01 -1.14 -2.06
C TYR A 69 1.53 -1.09 -2.19
N GLN A 70 2.24 -1.56 -1.16
CA GLN A 70 3.67 -1.75 -1.21
C GLN A 70 4.11 -3.02 -0.50
N THR A 71 5.19 -3.61 -0.98
CA THR A 71 5.89 -4.72 -0.33
C THR A 71 7.38 -4.44 -0.27
N TYR A 72 8.02 -4.82 0.84
CA TYR A 72 9.43 -4.58 1.05
C TYR A 72 10.02 -5.55 2.09
N HIS A 73 11.32 -5.81 1.97
CA HIS A 73 12.12 -6.40 3.04
C HIS A 73 12.58 -5.32 4.01
N GLN A 74 12.59 -5.63 5.29
CA GLN A 74 13.10 -4.76 6.35
C GLN A 74 14.14 -5.52 7.18
N PHE A 75 15.38 -5.04 7.13
CA PHE A 75 16.49 -5.49 7.96
C PHE A 75 16.67 -4.51 9.08
N SER A 76 16.51 -4.96 10.31
CA SER A 76 16.52 -4.08 11.47
C SER A 76 17.60 -4.44 12.45
N PHE A 77 18.24 -3.41 12.98
CA PHE A 77 19.06 -3.49 14.16
C PHE A 77 18.35 -2.73 15.28
N THR A 78 18.21 -3.35 16.44
CA THR A 78 17.59 -2.77 17.64
C THR A 78 18.61 -2.68 18.76
N TYR A 79 18.62 -1.56 19.45
CA TYR A 79 19.35 -1.37 20.70
C TYR A 79 18.40 -0.82 21.74
N ARG A 80 18.39 -1.39 22.94
CA ARG A 80 17.64 -0.89 24.09
C ARG A 80 18.53 -0.89 25.30
N GLU A 81 18.49 0.20 26.05
CA GLU A 81 19.25 0.38 27.27
C GLU A 81 18.34 0.89 28.40
N LYS A 82 18.57 0.34 29.58
CA LYS A 82 18.01 0.79 30.85
C LYS A 82 19.04 1.73 31.49
N PHE A 83 18.69 3.01 31.57
CA PHE A 83 19.59 4.03 32.13
C PHE A 83 19.53 4.05 33.66
N ASN A 84 18.35 3.79 34.22
CA ASN A 84 18.13 3.62 35.64
C ASN A 84 16.91 2.70 35.86
N GLU A 85 16.53 2.44 37.12
CA GLU A 85 15.38 1.56 37.43
C GLU A 85 14.04 2.06 36.86
N GLN A 86 13.95 3.36 36.56
CA GLN A 86 12.73 4.03 36.11
C GLN A 86 12.71 4.30 34.61
N PHE A 87 13.84 4.36 33.91
CA PHE A 87 13.93 4.85 32.53
C PHE A 87 14.62 3.87 31.60
N PHE A 88 13.91 3.55 30.52
CA PHE A 88 14.39 2.74 29.41
C PHE A 88 14.28 3.53 28.12
N PHE A 89 15.27 3.38 27.26
CA PHE A 89 15.25 3.95 25.93
C PHE A 89 15.68 2.91 24.92
N GLY A 90 15.04 2.94 23.75
CA GLY A 90 15.30 2.01 22.67
C GLY A 90 15.27 2.72 21.33
N VAL A 91 16.18 2.29 20.46
CA VAL A 91 16.25 2.71 19.06
C VAL A 91 16.23 1.48 18.16
N LYS A 92 15.54 1.59 17.05
CA LYS A 92 15.54 0.61 15.96
C LYS A 92 15.90 1.35 14.69
N ILE A 93 17.02 1.00 14.08
CA ILE A 93 17.34 1.44 12.72
C ILE A 93 17.03 0.31 11.76
N SER A 94 16.61 0.63 10.55
CA SER A 94 16.24 -0.37 9.57
C SER A 94 16.63 0.03 8.16
N ALA A 95 17.20 -0.91 7.41
CA ALA A 95 17.33 -0.83 5.97
C ALA A 95 16.07 -1.44 5.34
N LEU A 96 15.48 -0.72 4.38
CA LEU A 96 14.28 -1.12 3.67
C LEU A 96 14.64 -1.41 2.21
N LEU A 97 14.19 -2.55 1.67
CA LEU A 97 14.40 -2.92 0.28
C LEU A 97 13.05 -3.18 -0.39
N GLY A 98 12.60 -2.23 -1.21
CA GLY A 98 11.32 -2.27 -1.90
C GLY A 98 11.24 -3.36 -2.96
N ILE A 99 10.20 -4.19 -2.87
CA ILE A 99 9.90 -5.28 -3.81
C ILE A 99 8.92 -4.76 -4.87
N GLN A 100 7.74 -4.33 -4.44
CA GLN A 100 6.67 -3.86 -5.33
C GLN A 100 5.96 -2.63 -4.76
N TYR A 101 5.55 -1.74 -5.65
CA TYR A 101 4.75 -0.57 -5.36
C TYR A 101 3.67 -0.41 -6.41
N GLN A 102 2.44 -0.24 -5.96
CA GLN A 102 1.28 0.05 -6.81
C GLN A 102 0.45 1.16 -6.18
N LYS A 103 0.01 2.10 -7.02
CA LYS A 103 -0.91 3.16 -6.59
C LYS A 103 -1.90 3.46 -7.70
N LEU A 104 -3.18 3.49 -7.38
CA LEU A 104 -4.25 3.89 -8.29
C LEU A 104 -4.94 5.11 -7.70
N ASP A 105 -4.99 6.20 -8.46
CA ASP A 105 -5.71 7.41 -8.10
C ASP A 105 -6.77 7.70 -9.17
N ILE A 106 -8.05 7.45 -8.87
CA ILE A 106 -9.17 7.81 -9.76
C ILE A 106 -9.65 9.22 -9.41
N THR A 107 -9.41 10.17 -10.33
CA THR A 107 -9.71 11.60 -10.12
C THR A 107 -11.08 12.02 -10.67
N GLY A 108 -11.67 11.19 -11.53
CA GLY A 108 -13.00 11.43 -12.05
C GLY A 108 -13.62 10.15 -12.57
N SER A 109 -14.89 9.95 -12.23
CA SER A 109 -15.67 8.84 -12.75
C SER A 109 -17.07 9.30 -13.17
N LYS A 110 -17.67 8.55 -14.08
CA LYS A 110 -19.07 8.72 -14.46
C LYS A 110 -19.68 7.36 -14.76
N ALA A 111 -20.85 7.08 -14.22
CA ALA A 111 -21.62 5.90 -14.53
C ALA A 111 -23.03 6.26 -14.95
N VAL A 112 -23.59 5.53 -15.91
CA VAL A 112 -24.99 5.60 -16.30
C VAL A 112 -25.50 4.18 -16.39
N TYR A 113 -26.44 3.82 -15.53
CA TYR A 113 -27.08 2.52 -15.53
C TYR A 113 -28.29 2.53 -16.45
N THR A 114 -28.56 1.43 -17.15
CA THR A 114 -29.69 1.30 -18.06
C THR A 114 -30.32 -0.08 -17.89
N ASP A 115 -31.40 -0.12 -17.12
CA ASP A 115 -32.11 -1.36 -16.79
C ASP A 115 -32.70 -2.04 -18.02
N ALA A 116 -33.24 -1.25 -18.96
CA ALA A 116 -33.86 -1.75 -20.19
C ALA A 116 -32.92 -2.56 -21.09
N LYS A 117 -31.60 -2.40 -20.93
CA LYS A 117 -30.58 -3.12 -21.70
C LYS A 117 -29.66 -3.96 -20.82
N ASP A 118 -29.88 -3.96 -19.50
CA ASP A 118 -28.99 -4.54 -18.50
C ASP A 118 -27.51 -4.11 -18.73
N THR A 119 -27.30 -2.79 -18.85
CA THR A 119 -25.98 -2.22 -19.14
C THR A 119 -25.61 -1.05 -18.24
N ALA A 120 -24.31 -0.83 -18.03
CA ALA A 120 -23.77 0.39 -17.44
C ALA A 120 -22.71 0.98 -18.37
N GLY A 121 -22.92 2.24 -18.77
CA GLY A 121 -21.87 3.05 -19.36
C GLY A 121 -20.98 3.60 -18.24
N VAL A 122 -19.71 3.24 -18.23
CA VAL A 122 -18.75 3.66 -17.21
C VAL A 122 -17.60 4.40 -17.88
N ALA A 123 -17.29 5.60 -17.38
CA ALA A 123 -16.13 6.38 -17.76
C ALA A 123 -15.24 6.60 -16.53
N LEU A 124 -13.95 6.37 -16.67
CA LEU A 124 -12.96 6.53 -15.60
C LEU A 124 -11.79 7.37 -16.10
N LYS A 125 -11.35 8.28 -15.25
CA LYS A 125 -10.18 9.14 -15.45
C LYS A 125 -9.28 9.10 -14.22
N GLY A 126 -8.02 8.72 -14.41
CA GLY A 126 -7.09 8.59 -13.31
C GLY A 126 -5.67 8.26 -13.74
N VAL A 127 -4.85 8.00 -12.72
CA VAL A 127 -3.44 7.66 -12.86
C VAL A 127 -3.17 6.37 -12.11
N TYR A 128 -2.55 5.41 -12.79
CA TYR A 128 -2.06 4.18 -12.20
C TYR A 128 -0.53 4.16 -12.23
N TYR A 129 0.07 3.97 -11.06
CA TYR A 129 1.51 3.85 -10.85
C TYR A 129 1.83 2.39 -10.54
N ASP A 130 2.79 1.83 -11.25
CA ASP A 130 3.26 0.47 -11.04
C ASP A 130 4.79 0.41 -11.13
N SER A 131 5.45 0.00 -10.06
CA SER A 131 6.91 -0.21 -10.07
C SER A 131 7.29 -1.62 -10.54
N TYR A 132 6.31 -2.48 -10.82
CA TYR A 132 6.52 -3.85 -11.26
C TYR A 132 6.97 -3.89 -12.73
N ILE A 133 7.97 -4.72 -13.04
CA ILE A 133 8.34 -5.03 -14.42
C ILE A 133 7.59 -6.31 -14.78
N PRO A 134 6.60 -6.27 -15.69
CA PRO A 134 5.90 -7.48 -16.12
C PRO A 134 6.86 -8.46 -16.79
N GLY A 135 6.91 -9.68 -16.26
CA GLY A 135 7.70 -10.82 -16.70
C GLY A 135 7.40 -12.04 -15.80
N HIS A 136 7.78 -13.25 -16.22
CA HIS A 136 7.60 -14.43 -15.37
C HIS A 136 8.34 -14.25 -14.05
N PHE A 137 7.61 -14.32 -12.92
CA PHE A 137 8.20 -14.35 -11.59
C PHE A 137 9.20 -15.49 -11.52
N ILE A 138 10.48 -15.16 -11.47
CA ILE A 138 11.53 -16.13 -11.19
C ILE A 138 11.74 -16.10 -9.68
N SER A 139 11.99 -17.23 -9.02
CA SER A 139 12.20 -17.29 -7.55
C SER A 139 13.25 -16.31 -7.01
N ARG A 140 14.11 -15.79 -7.90
CA ARG A 140 15.13 -14.77 -7.62
C ARG A 140 14.56 -13.37 -7.38
N ASP A 141 13.34 -13.05 -7.83
CA ASP A 141 12.73 -11.73 -7.66
C ASP A 141 12.19 -11.50 -6.23
N TYR A 142 12.02 -12.56 -5.44
CA TYR A 142 11.72 -12.47 -4.00
C TYR A 142 12.95 -12.22 -3.14
N LEU A 143 14.15 -12.36 -3.71
CA LEU A 143 15.37 -12.07 -2.99
C LEU A 143 15.52 -10.56 -2.78
N PRO A 144 16.05 -10.13 -1.62
CA PRO A 144 16.28 -8.73 -1.35
C PRO A 144 17.22 -8.14 -2.41
N THR A 145 16.70 -7.20 -3.21
CA THR A 145 17.48 -6.46 -4.20
C THR A 145 17.70 -5.03 -3.74
N PHE A 146 18.85 -4.43 -4.07
CA PHE A 146 19.18 -3.03 -3.77
C PHE A 146 18.52 -2.03 -4.74
N ARG A 147 17.50 -2.45 -5.49
CA ARG A 147 16.93 -1.63 -6.56
C ARG A 147 16.09 -0.47 -6.02
N ASN A 148 15.40 -0.68 -4.91
CA ASN A 148 14.57 0.33 -4.26
C ASN A 148 15.01 0.46 -2.79
N PRO A 149 16.16 1.10 -2.51
CA PRO A 149 16.69 1.19 -1.17
C PRO A 149 15.93 2.22 -0.33
N GLY A 150 15.92 2.01 0.97
CA GLY A 150 15.26 2.89 1.92
C GLY A 150 15.82 2.71 3.32
N ALA A 151 15.43 3.61 4.21
CA ALA A 151 15.80 3.57 5.60
C ALA A 151 14.63 3.99 6.49
N SER A 152 14.54 3.40 7.67
CA SER A 152 13.64 3.88 8.71
C SER A 152 14.29 3.84 10.09
N ILE A 153 13.76 4.68 10.97
CA ILE A 153 14.10 4.74 12.38
C ILE A 153 12.84 4.61 13.23
N SER A 154 12.95 3.91 14.35
CA SER A 154 11.97 3.91 15.42
C SER A 154 12.65 4.22 16.73
N ILE A 155 11.99 4.99 17.58
CA ILE A 155 12.48 5.39 18.89
C ILE A 155 11.38 5.06 19.90
N GLY A 156 11.75 4.47 21.03
CA GLY A 156 10.83 4.13 22.11
C GLY A 156 11.43 4.51 23.45
N THR A 157 10.60 4.98 24.36
CA THR A 157 10.99 5.23 25.74
C THR A 157 9.93 4.69 26.68
N THR A 158 10.37 4.16 27.82
CA THR A 158 9.53 3.71 28.90
C THR A 158 9.99 4.42 30.18
N TYR A 159 9.05 5.02 30.89
CA TYR A 159 9.24 5.57 32.22
C TYR A 159 8.36 4.84 33.23
N ILE A 160 8.93 4.42 34.35
CA ILE A 160 8.26 3.75 35.46
C ILE A 160 8.24 4.72 36.63
N THR A 161 7.05 5.09 37.12
CA THR A 161 6.92 5.95 38.29
C THR A 161 7.26 5.18 39.57
N GLU A 162 7.49 5.90 40.68
CA GLU A 162 7.71 5.28 42.00
C GLU A 162 6.54 4.40 42.44
N ASP A 163 5.32 4.79 42.09
CA ASP A 163 4.08 4.03 42.28
C ASP A 163 3.92 2.85 41.29
N LYS A 164 4.96 2.54 40.51
CA LYS A 164 5.02 1.46 39.50
C LYS A 164 4.08 1.64 38.30
N PHE A 165 3.63 2.85 38.00
CA PHE A 165 2.94 3.12 36.73
C PHE A 165 3.93 3.13 35.57
N ILE A 166 3.55 2.55 34.43
CA ILE A 166 4.42 2.46 33.25
C ILE A 166 3.88 3.40 32.17
N LEU A 167 4.65 4.46 31.85
CA LEU A 167 4.42 5.37 30.75
C LEU A 167 5.31 4.96 29.57
N GLN A 168 4.74 4.84 28.37
CA GLN A 168 5.48 4.45 27.16
C GLN A 168 5.19 5.40 26.01
N GLY A 169 6.25 5.91 25.39
CA GLY A 169 6.18 6.72 24.18
C GLY A 169 6.93 6.04 23.04
N ASN A 170 6.33 5.95 21.85
CA ASN A 170 6.94 5.28 20.70
C ASN A 170 6.70 6.07 19.42
N ILE A 171 7.75 6.24 18.63
CA ILE A 171 7.68 6.66 17.23
C ILE A 171 8.17 5.46 16.40
N LYS A 172 7.33 4.93 15.50
CA LYS A 172 7.62 3.69 14.77
C LYS A 172 7.70 3.90 13.27
N ASP A 173 8.70 3.25 12.67
CA ASP A 173 8.90 3.13 11.22
C ASP A 173 8.86 4.49 10.48
N LEU A 174 9.45 5.54 11.08
CA LEU A 174 9.65 6.82 10.43
C LEU A 174 10.75 6.64 9.38
N GLY A 175 10.39 6.69 8.11
CA GLY A 175 11.34 6.41 7.04
C GLY A 175 10.80 6.59 5.65
N PHE A 176 11.62 6.24 4.67
CA PHE A 176 11.30 6.32 3.26
C PHE A 176 11.86 5.12 2.50
N ILE A 177 11.25 4.83 1.35
CA ILE A 177 11.81 3.95 0.33
C ILE A 177 11.95 4.76 -0.94
N HIS A 178 13.13 4.71 -1.54
CA HIS A 178 13.40 5.29 -2.85
C HIS A 178 12.96 4.31 -3.94
N TRP A 179 11.94 4.67 -4.72
CA TRP A 179 11.47 3.82 -5.81
C TRP A 179 12.12 4.24 -7.12
N SER A 180 12.83 3.31 -7.76
CA SER A 180 13.55 3.57 -9.01
C SER A 180 12.64 4.03 -10.17
N SER A 181 13.22 4.82 -11.08
CA SER A 181 12.55 5.47 -12.22
C SER A 181 12.01 4.53 -13.32
N ARG A 182 12.18 3.21 -13.16
CA ARG A 182 11.56 2.19 -14.05
C ARG A 182 10.08 1.94 -13.73
N SER A 183 9.48 2.75 -12.86
CA SER A 183 8.05 2.71 -12.55
C SER A 183 7.25 3.20 -13.76
N ARG A 184 6.23 2.43 -14.15
CA ARG A 184 5.30 2.78 -15.22
C ARG A 184 4.19 3.64 -14.65
N VAL A 185 3.81 4.66 -15.41
CA VAL A 185 2.68 5.54 -15.10
C VAL A 185 1.70 5.46 -16.25
N TYR A 186 0.49 5.02 -15.96
CA TYR A 186 -0.59 4.91 -16.93
C TYR A 186 -1.65 5.96 -16.60
N ASN A 187 -1.76 6.96 -17.46
CA ASN A 187 -2.86 7.92 -17.41
C ASN A 187 -4.00 7.36 -18.27
N PHE A 188 -5.13 7.05 -17.66
CA PHE A 188 -6.30 6.57 -18.38
C PHE A 188 -7.42 7.61 -18.34
N ASN A 189 -8.14 7.73 -19.43
CA ASN A 189 -9.34 8.56 -19.58
C ASN A 189 -10.24 7.92 -20.62
N ASN A 190 -10.87 6.81 -20.25
CA ASN A 190 -11.59 5.94 -21.17
C ASN A 190 -13.02 5.69 -20.67
N SER A 191 -13.90 5.35 -21.60
CA SER A 191 -15.26 4.94 -21.32
C SER A 191 -15.57 3.59 -21.96
N THR A 192 -16.34 2.75 -21.28
CA THR A 192 -16.77 1.44 -21.77
C THR A 192 -18.23 1.20 -21.40
N VAL A 193 -18.85 0.23 -22.07
CA VAL A 193 -20.18 -0.26 -21.73
C VAL A 193 -20.05 -1.68 -21.20
N ILE A 194 -20.46 -1.86 -19.97
CA ILE A 194 -20.55 -3.15 -19.29
C ILE A 194 -21.96 -3.68 -19.52
N LYS A 195 -22.09 -4.97 -19.84
CA LYS A 195 -23.38 -5.66 -20.05
C LYS A 195 -23.50 -6.80 -19.04
N GLY A 196 -24.72 -7.24 -18.75
CA GLY A 196 -24.93 -8.42 -17.90
C GLY A 196 -24.81 -8.12 -16.41
N LEU A 197 -25.35 -6.98 -15.95
CA LEU A 197 -25.22 -6.53 -14.55
C LEU A 197 -26.17 -7.27 -13.60
N SER A 198 -27.14 -8.02 -14.12
CA SER A 198 -28.01 -8.88 -13.31
C SER A 198 -27.55 -10.33 -13.26
N LEU A 199 -26.45 -10.70 -13.93
CA LEU A 199 -25.97 -12.08 -14.00
C LEU A 199 -25.05 -12.43 -12.81
N PRO A 200 -25.02 -13.71 -12.34
CA PRO A 200 -24.12 -14.16 -11.29
C PRO A 200 -22.61 -14.04 -11.59
N GLN A 201 -22.23 -13.74 -12.84
CA GLN A 201 -20.85 -13.56 -13.31
C GLN A 201 -20.54 -12.09 -13.64
N ARG A 202 -21.28 -11.17 -13.02
CA ARG A 202 -21.14 -9.74 -13.23
C ARG A 202 -19.74 -9.25 -12.89
N GLU A 203 -19.13 -9.79 -11.84
CA GLU A 203 -17.77 -9.42 -11.42
C GLU A 203 -16.76 -9.69 -12.53
N ASP A 204 -16.88 -10.83 -13.23
CA ASP A 204 -16.02 -11.19 -14.35
C ASP A 204 -16.24 -10.25 -15.55
N SER A 205 -17.49 -9.87 -15.81
CA SER A 205 -17.84 -8.96 -16.90
C SER A 205 -17.34 -7.53 -16.65
N ILE A 206 -17.38 -7.08 -15.40
CA ILE A 206 -16.80 -5.80 -14.97
C ILE A 206 -15.27 -5.88 -15.04
N TYR A 207 -14.66 -6.89 -14.43
CA TYR A 207 -13.21 -7.06 -14.37
C TYR A 207 -12.59 -7.12 -15.77
N ASN A 208 -13.11 -7.96 -16.67
CA ASN A 208 -12.57 -8.10 -18.02
C ASN A 208 -12.68 -6.82 -18.85
N LYS A 209 -13.72 -6.00 -18.64
CA LYS A 209 -13.91 -4.74 -19.36
C LYS A 209 -13.06 -3.60 -18.79
N VAL A 210 -12.89 -3.56 -17.47
CA VAL A 210 -12.05 -2.57 -16.80
C VAL A 210 -10.56 -2.89 -16.98
N TYR A 211 -10.17 -4.16 -16.95
CA TYR A 211 -8.82 -4.61 -17.34
C TYR A 211 -8.49 -4.23 -18.80
N GLY A 212 -9.52 -4.18 -19.66
CA GLY A 212 -9.43 -3.64 -21.02
C GLY A 212 -8.97 -2.18 -21.10
N PHE A 213 -9.14 -1.38 -20.05
CA PHE A 213 -8.63 -0.01 -20.00
C PHE A 213 -7.11 0.05 -19.83
N ASP A 214 -6.49 -1.00 -19.26
CA ASP A 214 -5.05 -1.17 -19.16
C ASP A 214 -4.45 -1.77 -20.46
N SER A 215 -5.22 -2.63 -21.16
CA SER A 215 -4.75 -3.32 -22.37
C SER A 215 -4.90 -2.53 -23.68
N GLN A 216 -5.71 -1.48 -23.73
CA GLN A 216 -5.73 -0.54 -24.86
C GLN A 216 -4.52 0.39 -24.81
N LYS A 217 -3.35 -0.09 -25.24
CA LYS A 217 -2.10 0.67 -25.41
C LYS A 217 -2.35 2.10 -25.93
N PRO A 218 -2.25 3.15 -25.10
CA PRO A 218 -2.09 4.49 -25.59
C PRO A 218 -0.63 4.85 -25.33
N ASN A 219 0.26 4.57 -26.29
CA ASN A 219 1.65 5.06 -26.33
C ASN A 219 2.20 5.47 -24.96
N GLY A 220 2.40 4.50 -24.06
CA GLY A 220 2.96 4.77 -22.74
C GLY A 220 4.35 5.35 -22.94
N ARG A 221 4.46 6.67 -22.93
CA ARG A 221 5.75 7.35 -23.02
C ARG A 221 6.52 6.93 -21.78
N PHE A 222 7.72 6.38 -21.99
CA PHE A 222 8.77 6.35 -20.98
C PHE A 222 9.09 7.81 -20.62
N LEU A 223 8.32 8.39 -19.71
CA LEU A 223 8.69 9.65 -19.11
C LEU A 223 9.63 9.30 -17.97
N GLN A 224 10.93 9.45 -18.24
CA GLN A 224 11.92 9.60 -17.18
C GLN A 224 11.51 10.82 -16.35
N HIS A 225 10.94 10.59 -15.17
CA HIS A 225 10.68 11.63 -14.19
C HIS A 225 11.39 11.27 -12.88
N PRO A 226 11.81 12.29 -12.10
CA PRO A 226 12.88 12.16 -11.14
C PRO A 226 12.41 11.40 -9.90
N ASP A 227 13.28 10.50 -9.45
CA ASP A 227 13.61 10.23 -8.06
C ASP A 227 12.59 10.75 -7.03
N ARG A 228 11.63 9.88 -6.63
CA ARG A 228 10.62 10.23 -5.63
C ARG A 228 10.90 9.55 -4.28
N TRP A 229 11.14 10.39 -3.28
CA TRP A 229 11.11 10.04 -1.87
C TRP A 229 9.67 9.95 -1.38
N GLN A 230 9.21 8.77 -0.95
CA GLN A 230 7.96 8.65 -0.19
C GLN A 230 8.29 8.47 1.29
N GLY A 231 8.22 9.57 2.04
CA GLY A 231 8.24 9.53 3.50
C GLY A 231 6.86 9.23 4.05
N ARG A 232 6.76 8.36 5.07
CA ARG A 232 5.53 8.23 5.87
C ARG A 232 5.84 8.61 7.32
N VAL A 233 5.11 9.59 7.83
CA VAL A 233 4.98 9.86 9.27
C VAL A 233 3.69 9.15 9.71
N LYS A 234 3.81 8.06 10.47
CA LYS A 234 2.66 7.47 11.17
C LYS A 234 2.51 8.25 12.49
N HIS A 235 1.40 8.95 12.68
CA HIS A 235 0.94 9.44 13.98
C HIS A 235 -0.02 8.43 14.59
#